data_AF-A0A7T7F0W0-F1
#
_entry.id   AF-A0A7T7F0W0-F1
#
_cell.length_a   1.000
_cell.length_b   1.000
_cell.length_c   1.000
_cell.angle_alpha   90.00
_cell.angle_beta   90.00
_cell.angle_gamma   90.00
#
_symmetry.space_group_name_H-M   'P 1'
#
loop_
_entity.id
_entity.type
_entity.pdbx_description
1 polymer ?
#
loop_
_entity_poly.entity_id
_entity_poly.type
_entity_poly.pdbx_seq_one_letter_code
_entity_poly.pdbx_strand_id
1 'polypeptide(L)'
;MNTPPIPSHAAQGSDTAVLDPIPSSPPANPYTSHGTPQGGAAAPAGAFGGQNYLIRRKVFKIFGAAFHIYDAHGQLAFYSKQKAFKLKEDLRIYTDEQMTTEVLTIKARNVIDFGATYDVVDPQSQQMVGSLRRRGMKSILRDEWLILDANEREIGSIKEDSVALALVRRFLTNLVPQAFSGTVGGHAVCRFSQNFNPFVSKIQLDYSMDSQDLLDRRLGIAAAVLLGAIEGRQN
;
A
#
# COMPACT_ATOMS: atom_id res chain seq x y z
N MET A 1 -65.34 54.80 -16.38
CA MET A 1 -64.24 55.43 -15.63
C MET A 1 -62.99 55.39 -16.50
N ASN A 2 -62.54 56.56 -16.98
CA ASN A 2 -61.20 56.86 -17.53
C ASN A 2 -60.18 56.78 -16.38
N THR A 3 -58.88 56.46 -16.49
CA THR A 3 -57.76 56.67 -17.46
C THR A 3 -56.53 55.90 -16.87
N PRO A 4 -55.30 55.85 -17.44
CA PRO A 4 -54.79 56.15 -18.79
C PRO A 4 -53.86 55.03 -19.38
N PRO A 5 -53.27 55.20 -20.59
CA PRO A 5 -52.41 54.20 -21.26
C PRO A 5 -50.90 54.56 -21.38
N ILE A 6 -50.07 53.49 -21.49
CA ILE A 6 -48.81 53.30 -22.30
C ILE A 6 -47.54 54.10 -21.82
N PRO A 7 -46.27 53.57 -21.80
CA PRO A 7 -45.58 52.95 -22.95
C PRO A 7 -44.53 51.82 -22.77
N SER A 8 -44.37 51.05 -23.87
CA SER A 8 -43.14 50.62 -24.55
C SER A 8 -41.90 50.27 -23.74
N HIS A 9 -41.40 49.02 -23.86
CA HIS A 9 -39.97 48.76 -23.98
C HIS A 9 -39.69 47.50 -24.82
N ALA A 10 -38.62 47.63 -25.60
CA ALA A 10 -38.23 46.79 -26.72
C ALA A 10 -37.76 45.38 -26.33
N ALA A 11 -38.02 44.43 -27.23
CA ALA A 11 -37.35 43.15 -27.26
C ALA A 11 -35.89 43.33 -27.75
N GLN A 12 -34.93 42.84 -26.97
CA GLN A 12 -33.53 42.68 -27.35
C GLN A 12 -33.09 41.26 -26.96
N GLY A 13 -32.27 40.66 -27.83
CA GLY A 13 -31.32 39.64 -27.42
C GLY A 13 -31.65 38.22 -27.84
N SER A 14 -31.40 37.90 -29.11
CA SER A 14 -31.02 36.57 -29.56
C SER A 14 -29.71 36.16 -28.88
N ASP A 15 -29.78 35.22 -27.93
CA ASP A 15 -28.58 34.61 -27.35
C ASP A 15 -28.27 33.30 -28.09
N THR A 16 -27.36 33.41 -29.05
CA THR A 16 -26.72 32.27 -29.72
C THR A 16 -25.79 31.58 -28.73
N ALA A 17 -26.23 30.44 -28.20
CA ALA A 17 -25.38 29.54 -27.43
C ALA A 17 -24.22 29.05 -28.31
N VAL A 18 -23.02 29.58 -28.03
CA VAL A 18 -21.75 29.09 -28.56
C VAL A 18 -21.47 27.74 -27.91
N LEU A 19 -21.51 26.67 -28.69
CA LEU A 19 -21.02 25.35 -28.31
C LEU A 19 -19.49 25.40 -28.23
N ASP A 20 -18.94 25.27 -27.03
CA ASP A 20 -17.51 25.07 -26.83
C ASP A 20 -17.05 23.73 -27.43
N PRO A 21 -15.88 23.68 -28.09
CA PRO A 21 -15.35 22.44 -28.66
C PRO A 21 -14.88 21.48 -27.56
N ILE A 22 -15.26 20.21 -27.72
CA ILE A 22 -14.80 19.07 -26.94
C ILE A 22 -13.26 18.97 -27.05
N PRO A 23 -12.49 18.98 -25.95
CA PRO A 23 -11.06 18.79 -26.03
C PRO A 23 -10.72 17.35 -26.44
N SER A 24 -10.00 17.26 -27.54
CA SER A 24 -9.41 16.06 -28.13
C SER A 24 -8.26 15.51 -27.28
N SER A 25 -8.37 14.22 -26.95
CA SER A 25 -7.31 13.28 -26.54
C SER A 25 -6.58 13.52 -25.20
N PRO A 26 -6.39 12.46 -24.38
CA PRO A 26 -5.55 12.55 -23.18
C PRO A 26 -4.07 12.74 -23.56
N PRO A 27 -3.27 13.44 -22.74
CA PRO A 27 -1.85 13.63 -23.01
C PRO A 27 -1.10 12.29 -22.97
N ALA A 28 -0.15 12.16 -23.90
CA ALA A 28 0.79 11.05 -23.96
C ALA A 28 1.60 10.93 -22.66
N ASN A 29 1.79 9.68 -22.22
CA ASN A 29 2.50 9.27 -21.03
C ASN A 29 4.01 9.63 -21.14
N PRO A 30 4.57 10.56 -20.34
CA PRO A 30 5.96 10.97 -20.48
C PRO A 30 6.86 10.10 -19.59
N TYR A 31 7.07 8.85 -19.98
CA TYR A 31 8.19 8.05 -19.45
C TYR A 31 9.37 8.07 -20.42
N THR A 32 10.02 9.24 -20.54
CA THR A 32 11.42 9.36 -20.95
C THR A 32 11.98 10.70 -20.48
N SER A 33 12.37 10.77 -19.21
CA SER A 33 13.42 11.70 -18.78
C SER A 33 14.27 11.04 -17.70
N HIS A 34 15.48 10.66 -18.09
CA HIS A 34 16.58 10.41 -17.16
C HIS A 34 16.87 11.70 -16.40
N GLY A 35 16.39 11.77 -15.15
CA GLY A 35 16.74 12.79 -14.18
C GLY A 35 17.11 12.10 -12.89
N THR A 36 18.41 11.98 -12.64
CA THR A 36 18.96 11.55 -11.35
C THR A 36 18.69 12.67 -10.33
N PRO A 37 18.05 12.43 -9.18
CA PRO A 37 18.24 13.29 -8.03
C PRO A 37 19.63 12.96 -7.47
N GLN A 38 20.62 13.80 -7.80
CA GLN A 38 21.83 13.90 -6.98
C GLN A 38 21.46 14.58 -5.66
N GLY A 39 21.82 13.95 -4.55
CA GLY A 39 21.70 14.52 -3.22
C GLY A 39 21.11 13.51 -2.26
N GLY A 40 21.92 13.03 -1.32
CA GLY A 40 21.47 12.24 -0.19
C GLY A 40 20.50 13.06 0.66
N ALA A 41 19.22 13.02 0.30
CA ALA A 41 18.16 13.46 1.18
C ALA A 41 17.85 12.26 2.08
N ALA A 42 17.99 12.48 3.38
CA ALA A 42 17.30 11.65 4.37
C ALA A 42 15.86 11.42 3.88
N ALA A 43 15.29 10.24 4.15
CA ALA A 43 13.87 9.99 3.93
C ALA A 43 13.11 11.23 4.40
N PRO A 44 12.31 11.91 3.55
CA PRO A 44 11.60 13.08 4.02
C PRO A 44 10.83 12.63 5.26
N ALA A 45 10.93 13.36 6.36
CA ALA A 45 10.35 12.93 7.64
C ALA A 45 8.83 12.67 7.56
N GLY A 46 8.17 13.02 6.44
CA GLY A 46 6.80 12.67 6.09
C GLY A 46 6.61 11.48 5.14
N ALA A 47 7.65 10.71 4.78
CA ALA A 47 7.56 9.59 3.82
C ALA A 47 6.60 8.49 4.29
N PHE A 48 6.44 8.34 5.60
CA PHE A 48 5.47 7.43 6.21
C PHE A 48 4.09 8.07 6.43
N GLY A 49 3.95 9.39 6.36
CA GLY A 49 2.71 10.11 6.67
C GLY A 49 1.63 10.06 5.59
N GLY A 50 1.91 9.45 4.44
CA GLY A 50 0.94 9.28 3.36
C GLY A 50 -0.24 8.37 3.74
N GLN A 51 -1.40 8.65 3.17
CA GLN A 51 -2.61 7.81 3.32
C GLN A 51 -2.68 6.69 2.28
N ASN A 52 -1.99 6.81 1.15
CA ASN A 52 -2.06 5.85 0.06
C ASN A 52 -0.67 5.50 -0.45
N TYR A 53 -0.45 4.21 -0.67
CA TYR A 53 0.76 3.69 -1.31
C TYR A 53 0.45 2.58 -2.29
N LEU A 54 1.38 2.34 -3.21
CA LEU A 54 1.33 1.21 -4.14
C LEU A 54 2.64 0.42 -4.06
N ILE A 55 2.56 -0.82 -3.60
CA ILE A 55 3.67 -1.76 -3.69
C ILE A 55 3.62 -2.45 -5.06
N ARG A 56 4.72 -2.40 -5.80
CA ARG A 56 4.95 -3.21 -7.00
C ARG A 56 6.07 -4.19 -6.73
N ARG A 57 5.76 -5.48 -6.82
CA ARG A 57 6.73 -6.55 -6.69
C ARG A 57 7.28 -6.96 -8.05
N LYS A 58 8.60 -6.91 -8.21
CA LYS A 58 9.35 -7.42 -9.37
C LYS A 58 10.07 -8.70 -8.97
N VAL A 59 9.79 -9.81 -9.64
CA VAL A 59 10.46 -11.09 -9.39
C VAL A 59 11.62 -11.25 -10.37
N PHE A 60 12.81 -11.48 -9.84
CA PHE A 60 14.02 -11.78 -10.60
C PHE A 60 14.36 -13.25 -10.38
N LYS A 61 14.18 -14.09 -11.42
CA LYS A 61 14.30 -15.56 -11.34
C LYS A 61 15.56 -16.08 -10.63
N ILE A 62 16.65 -15.32 -10.64
CA ILE A 62 17.95 -15.71 -10.05
C ILE A 62 18.30 -14.89 -8.79
N PHE A 63 17.84 -13.64 -8.69
CA PHE A 63 18.32 -12.70 -7.66
C PHE A 63 17.35 -12.47 -6.50
N GLY A 64 16.12 -12.99 -6.61
CA GLY A 64 15.07 -12.87 -5.59
C GLY A 64 13.96 -11.93 -6.07
N ALA A 65 13.46 -11.06 -5.21
CA ALA A 65 12.43 -10.09 -5.58
C ALA A 65 12.81 -8.68 -5.12
N ALA A 66 12.18 -7.68 -5.70
CA ALA A 66 12.22 -6.32 -5.20
C ALA A 66 10.81 -5.74 -5.08
N PHE A 67 10.63 -4.89 -4.09
CA PHE A 67 9.41 -4.16 -3.81
C PHE A 67 9.69 -2.68 -4.04
N HIS A 68 8.98 -2.07 -4.97
CA HIS A 68 8.99 -0.63 -5.18
C HIS A 68 7.70 -0.10 -4.57
N ILE A 69 7.81 0.83 -3.63
CA ILE A 69 6.69 1.37 -2.88
C ILE A 69 6.54 2.82 -3.31
N TYR A 70 5.44 3.10 -4.01
CA TYR A 70 5.14 4.43 -4.52
C TYR A 70 4.15 5.13 -3.60
N ASP A 71 4.28 6.45 -3.45
CA ASP A 71 3.28 7.28 -2.78
C ASP A 71 2.04 7.52 -3.67
N ALA A 72 1.11 8.32 -3.15
CA ALA A 72 -0.12 8.71 -3.85
C ALA A 72 0.13 9.49 -5.16
N HIS A 73 1.29 10.14 -5.30
CA HIS A 73 1.71 10.90 -6.48
C HIS A 73 2.49 10.04 -7.48
N GLY A 74 2.66 8.75 -7.20
CA GLY A 74 3.43 7.83 -8.05
C GLY A 74 4.94 8.00 -7.95
N GLN A 75 5.43 8.78 -6.97
CA GLN A 75 6.86 8.91 -6.71
C GLN A 75 7.34 7.73 -5.87
N LEU A 76 8.58 7.29 -6.10
CA LEU A 76 9.17 6.23 -5.29
C LEU A 76 9.36 6.76 -3.87
N ALA A 77 8.56 6.22 -2.93
CA ALA A 77 8.69 6.52 -1.52
C ALA A 77 9.72 5.60 -0.86
N PHE A 78 9.67 4.31 -1.22
CA PHE A 78 10.57 3.32 -0.65
C PHE A 78 10.92 2.18 -1.60
N TYR A 79 11.99 1.46 -1.26
CA TYR A 79 12.48 0.30 -1.97
C TYR A 79 12.91 -0.80 -1.02
N SER A 80 12.61 -2.06 -1.35
CA SER A 80 13.12 -3.23 -0.61
C SER A 80 13.61 -4.30 -1.57
N LYS A 81 14.74 -4.93 -1.25
CA LYS A 81 15.32 -6.03 -2.04
C LYS A 81 15.33 -7.31 -1.21
N GLN A 82 14.56 -8.29 -1.65
CA GLN A 82 14.53 -9.65 -1.10
C GLN A 82 15.54 -10.52 -1.85
N LYS A 83 16.54 -11.05 -1.13
CA LYS A 83 17.54 -11.97 -1.71
C LYS A 83 16.97 -13.38 -1.83
N ALA A 84 17.19 -14.05 -2.96
CA ALA A 84 16.68 -15.41 -3.23
C ALA A 84 17.13 -16.48 -2.19
N PHE A 85 18.32 -16.34 -1.61
CA PHE A 85 18.95 -17.40 -0.80
C PHE A 85 19.01 -17.13 0.72
N LYS A 86 18.42 -16.05 1.24
CA LYS A 86 18.40 -15.79 2.69
C LYS A 86 17.22 -16.50 3.35
N LEU A 87 17.51 -17.63 4.00
CA LEU A 87 16.55 -18.53 4.69
C LEU A 87 15.89 -17.92 5.95
N LYS A 88 16.29 -16.72 6.38
CA LYS A 88 15.75 -16.04 7.57
C LYS A 88 15.56 -14.57 7.19
N GLU A 89 14.32 -14.18 6.94
CA GLU A 89 13.97 -12.91 6.29
C GLU A 89 14.27 -11.72 7.20
N ASP A 90 15.47 -11.15 7.00
CA ASP A 90 15.83 -9.77 7.30
C ASP A 90 15.50 -8.96 6.02
N LEU A 91 14.27 -8.41 5.98
CA LEU A 91 13.84 -7.49 4.92
C LEU A 91 14.15 -6.07 5.36
N ARG A 92 14.70 -5.29 4.44
CA ARG A 92 15.09 -3.90 4.69
C ARG A 92 14.40 -2.98 3.72
N ILE A 93 13.92 -1.85 4.21
CA ILE A 93 13.27 -0.81 3.43
C ILE A 93 14.20 0.39 3.40
N TYR A 94 14.39 0.93 2.20
CA TYR A 94 15.25 2.05 1.89
C TYR A 94 14.45 3.16 1.21
N THR A 95 15.02 4.37 1.17
CA THR A 95 14.47 5.53 0.45
C THR A 95 14.54 5.40 -1.07
N ASP A 96 15.47 4.60 -1.58
CA ASP A 96 15.79 4.56 -3.01
C ASP A 96 16.32 3.18 -3.43
N GLU A 97 16.41 2.98 -4.75
CA GLU A 97 16.87 1.73 -5.35
C GLU A 97 18.37 1.44 -5.12
N GLN A 98 19.16 2.47 -4.82
CA GLN A 98 20.58 2.34 -4.48
C GLN A 98 20.80 1.97 -3.02
N MET A 99 19.72 1.87 -2.25
CA MET A 99 19.72 1.42 -0.87
C MET A 99 20.57 2.35 0.03
N THR A 100 20.55 3.67 -0.26
CA THR A 100 21.42 4.63 0.43
C THR A 100 21.03 4.86 1.88
N THR A 101 19.74 5.04 2.15
CA THR A 101 19.22 5.31 3.49
C THR A 101 18.24 4.23 3.88
N GLU A 102 18.62 3.42 4.88
CA GLU A 102 17.72 2.43 5.48
C GLU A 102 16.76 3.12 6.44
N VAL A 103 15.46 2.84 6.30
CA VAL A 103 14.39 3.47 7.08
C VAL A 103 13.57 2.47 7.89
N LEU A 104 13.65 1.19 7.56
CA LEU A 104 12.96 0.15 8.30
C LEU A 104 13.66 -1.19 8.14
N THR A 105 13.78 -1.93 9.23
CA THR A 105 14.25 -3.31 9.23
C THR A 105 13.17 -4.23 9.78
N ILE A 106 12.88 -5.31 9.05
CA ILE A 106 11.89 -6.33 9.39
C ILE A 106 12.64 -7.65 9.61
N LYS A 107 12.68 -8.13 10.85
CA LYS A 107 13.44 -9.33 11.24
C LYS A 107 12.52 -10.44 11.69
N ALA A 108 12.62 -11.61 11.06
CA ALA A 108 11.95 -12.81 11.57
C ALA A 108 12.51 -13.22 12.95
N ARG A 109 11.63 -13.34 13.94
CA ARG A 109 11.88 -13.89 15.27
C ARG A 109 11.25 -15.29 15.31
N ASN A 110 12.09 -16.34 15.43
CA ASN A 110 11.77 -17.77 15.57
C ASN A 110 10.39 -18.25 15.03
N VAL A 111 10.41 -19.11 14.01
CA VAL A 111 9.19 -19.82 13.56
C VAL A 111 8.94 -20.98 14.55
N ILE A 112 7.95 -20.82 15.44
CA ILE A 112 7.48 -21.89 16.36
C ILE A 112 6.05 -22.27 15.94
N ASP A 113 5.55 -23.42 16.39
CA ASP A 113 4.29 -24.13 16.04
C ASP A 113 2.99 -23.29 15.90
N PHE A 114 2.99 -22.00 16.23
CA PHE A 114 1.83 -21.09 16.21
C PHE A 114 1.92 -19.95 15.17
N GLY A 115 3.03 -19.85 14.41
CA GLY A 115 3.24 -18.89 13.34
C GLY A 115 4.49 -18.02 13.50
N ALA A 116 4.92 -17.39 12.40
CA ALA A 116 6.12 -16.55 12.37
C ALA A 116 5.84 -15.15 12.94
N THR A 117 6.73 -14.65 13.80
CA THR A 117 6.72 -13.27 14.28
C THR A 117 7.83 -12.47 13.59
N TYR A 118 7.56 -11.22 13.24
CA TYR A 118 8.49 -10.34 12.56
C TYR A 118 8.60 -9.01 13.31
N ASP A 119 9.80 -8.65 13.71
CA ASP A 119 10.09 -7.41 14.42
C ASP A 119 10.34 -6.29 13.44
N VAL A 120 9.69 -5.16 13.67
CA VAL A 120 9.82 -3.95 12.88
C VAL A 120 10.60 -2.93 13.69
N VAL A 121 11.79 -2.59 13.20
CA VAL A 121 12.76 -1.74 13.90
C VAL A 121 13.09 -0.53 13.04
N ASP A 122 13.13 0.64 13.68
CA ASP A 122 13.69 1.84 13.10
C ASP A 122 15.22 1.75 13.19
N PRO A 123 15.95 1.65 12.07
CA PRO A 123 17.40 1.48 12.09
C PRO A 123 18.16 2.74 12.51
N GLN A 124 17.54 3.92 12.44
CA GLN A 124 18.19 5.17 12.81
C GLN A 124 18.24 5.33 14.33
N SER A 125 17.14 5.02 15.01
CA SER A 125 17.04 5.09 16.47
C SER A 125 17.35 3.76 17.17
N GLN A 126 17.43 2.66 16.42
CA GLN A 126 17.46 1.28 16.94
C GLN A 126 16.25 0.93 17.84
N GLN A 127 15.16 1.70 17.74
CA GLN A 127 13.95 1.46 18.53
C GLN A 127 13.02 0.45 17.84
N MET A 128 12.40 -0.39 18.67
CA MET A 128 11.32 -1.26 18.24
C MET A 128 10.10 -0.38 17.90
N VAL A 129 9.61 -0.50 16.67
CA VAL A 129 8.33 0.09 16.26
C VAL A 129 7.18 -0.81 16.74
N GLY A 130 7.36 -2.12 16.61
CA GLY A 130 6.41 -3.15 17.03
C GLY A 130 6.73 -4.47 16.33
N SER A 131 5.80 -5.42 16.39
CA SER A 131 5.96 -6.71 15.74
C SER A 131 4.69 -7.14 15.00
N LEU A 132 4.87 -7.91 13.94
CA LEU A 132 3.80 -8.50 13.14
C LEU A 132 3.86 -10.01 13.31
N ARG A 133 2.80 -10.59 13.86
CA ARG A 133 2.72 -12.05 14.09
C ARG A 133 1.69 -12.67 13.16
N ARG A 134 2.13 -13.56 12.28
CA ARG A 134 1.20 -14.36 11.48
C ARG A 134 0.53 -15.39 12.39
N ARG A 135 -0.79 -15.45 12.38
CA ARG A 135 -1.54 -16.46 13.14
C ARG A 135 -1.63 -17.74 12.31
N GLY A 136 -0.81 -18.73 12.64
CA GLY A 136 -0.85 -20.06 12.03
C GLY A 136 -1.66 -21.03 12.87
N MET A 137 -2.89 -21.35 12.48
CA MET A 137 -3.65 -22.45 13.07
C MET A 137 -4.03 -23.45 11.98
N LYS A 138 -3.85 -24.76 12.25
CA LYS A 138 -4.16 -25.86 11.31
C LYS A 138 -5.60 -25.87 10.76
N SER A 139 -6.50 -25.08 11.34
CA SER A 139 -7.94 -25.06 11.03
C SER A 139 -8.47 -23.70 10.54
N ILE A 140 -7.63 -22.66 10.41
CA ILE A 140 -8.06 -21.35 9.89
C ILE A 140 -7.73 -21.27 8.40
N LEU A 141 -8.75 -21.03 7.56
CA LEU A 141 -8.66 -20.92 6.10
C LEU A 141 -8.28 -19.51 5.60
N ARG A 142 -8.09 -18.56 6.52
CA ARG A 142 -7.93 -17.12 6.26
C ARG A 142 -6.60 -16.65 6.81
N ASP A 143 -5.86 -15.87 6.03
CA ASP A 143 -4.66 -15.22 6.54
C ASP A 143 -5.01 -14.11 7.54
N GLU A 144 -4.40 -14.18 8.73
CA GLU A 144 -4.53 -13.21 9.82
C GLU A 144 -3.14 -12.87 10.37
N TRP A 145 -2.91 -11.57 10.54
CA TRP A 145 -1.71 -10.99 11.15
C TRP A 145 -2.10 -10.18 12.37
N LEU A 146 -1.48 -10.45 13.51
CA LEU A 146 -1.61 -9.63 14.71
C LEU A 146 -0.58 -8.50 14.64
N ILE A 147 -1.01 -7.30 15.06
CA ILE A 147 -0.16 -6.12 15.21
C ILE A 147 0.13 -5.99 16.71
N LEU A 148 1.42 -6.06 17.05
CA LEU A 148 1.92 -5.89 18.40
C LEU A 148 2.64 -4.54 18.51
N ASP A 149 2.43 -3.83 19.61
CA ASP A 149 3.21 -2.63 19.93
C ASP A 149 4.67 -2.97 20.31
N ALA A 150 5.47 -1.95 20.58
CA ALA A 150 6.87 -2.10 21.00
C ALA A 150 7.05 -2.88 22.32
N ASN A 151 6.01 -3.01 23.13
CA ASN A 151 5.98 -3.79 24.38
C ASN A 151 5.36 -5.18 24.19
N GLU A 152 5.20 -5.62 22.93
CA GLU A 152 4.62 -6.91 22.54
C GLU A 152 3.14 -7.09 22.89
N ARG A 153 2.41 -6.01 23.16
CA ARG A 153 0.97 -6.06 23.41
C ARG A 153 0.22 -6.03 22.09
N GLU A 154 -0.76 -6.92 21.94
CA GLU A 154 -1.65 -6.88 20.78
C GLU A 154 -2.49 -5.60 20.80
N ILE A 155 -2.37 -4.82 19.74
CA ILE A 155 -3.13 -3.57 19.55
C ILE A 155 -4.15 -3.70 18.41
N GLY A 156 -3.97 -4.68 17.53
CA GLY A 156 -4.78 -4.81 16.33
C GLY A 156 -4.49 -6.04 15.50
N SER A 157 -5.12 -6.13 14.33
CA SER A 157 -4.94 -7.22 13.39
C SER A 157 -5.20 -6.79 11.94
N ILE A 158 -4.59 -7.47 10.98
CA ILE A 158 -4.86 -7.38 9.53
C ILE A 158 -5.36 -8.75 9.07
N LYS A 159 -6.53 -8.79 8.45
CA LYS A 159 -7.26 -10.03 8.17
C LYS A 159 -7.80 -10.05 6.75
N GLU A 160 -7.68 -11.18 6.06
CA GLU A 160 -8.15 -11.31 4.67
C GLU A 160 -9.70 -11.35 4.52
N ASP A 161 -10.33 -10.38 3.85
CA ASP A 161 -11.79 -10.17 3.83
C ASP A 161 -12.68 -11.42 3.59
N SER A 162 -12.33 -12.34 2.69
CA SER A 162 -13.23 -13.44 2.29
C SER A 162 -12.65 -14.85 2.44
N VAL A 163 -13.21 -15.61 3.38
CA VAL A 163 -12.96 -17.05 3.57
C VAL A 163 -13.43 -17.86 2.36
N ALA A 164 -14.56 -17.47 1.76
CA ALA A 164 -15.13 -18.17 0.61
C ALA A 164 -14.26 -18.01 -0.65
N LEU A 165 -13.75 -16.80 -0.91
CA LEU A 165 -12.78 -16.58 -1.99
C LEU A 165 -11.44 -17.26 -1.69
N ALA A 166 -11.02 -17.32 -0.43
CA ALA A 166 -9.81 -18.04 -0.03
C ALA A 166 -9.90 -19.55 -0.36
N LEU A 167 -11.07 -20.16 -0.14
CA LEU A 167 -11.32 -21.54 -0.56
C LEU A 167 -11.38 -21.69 -2.08
N VAL A 168 -12.05 -20.78 -2.79
CA VAL A 168 -12.14 -20.81 -4.26
C VAL A 168 -10.77 -20.72 -4.91
N ARG A 169 -9.83 -19.91 -4.39
CA ARG A 169 -8.45 -19.84 -4.92
C ARG A 169 -7.69 -21.16 -4.87
N ARG A 170 -8.07 -22.09 -3.98
CA ARG A 170 -7.49 -23.43 -3.91
C ARG A 170 -7.91 -24.32 -5.09
N PHE A 171 -8.97 -23.95 -5.81
CA PHE A 171 -9.55 -24.73 -6.91
C PHE A 171 -9.58 -23.96 -8.26
N LEU A 172 -9.62 -22.63 -8.23
CA LEU A 172 -9.61 -21.73 -9.39
C LEU A 172 -8.39 -20.81 -9.28
N THR A 173 -7.38 -21.05 -10.10
CA THR A 173 -6.04 -20.41 -10.06
C THR A 173 -6.08 -18.88 -10.19
N ASN A 174 -5.18 -18.19 -9.47
CA ASN A 174 -4.52 -16.88 -9.74
C ASN A 174 -5.31 -15.69 -10.31
N LEU A 175 -6.65 -15.69 -10.34
CA LEU A 175 -7.46 -14.63 -10.96
C LEU A 175 -8.37 -13.89 -9.97
N VAL A 176 -8.36 -14.29 -8.70
CA VAL A 176 -9.26 -13.77 -7.67
C VAL A 176 -8.55 -12.66 -6.89
N PRO A 177 -9.06 -11.42 -6.90
CA PRO A 177 -8.54 -10.33 -6.07
C PRO A 177 -8.51 -10.73 -4.59
N GLN A 178 -7.47 -10.30 -3.89
CA GLN A 178 -7.31 -10.54 -2.46
C GLN A 178 -7.32 -9.19 -1.74
N ALA A 179 -8.14 -9.08 -0.71
CA ALA A 179 -8.24 -7.88 0.09
C ALA A 179 -8.06 -8.21 1.57
N PHE A 180 -7.37 -7.34 2.29
CA PHE A 180 -7.16 -7.43 3.72
C PHE A 180 -7.65 -6.16 4.38
N SER A 181 -8.33 -6.28 5.52
CA SER A 181 -8.75 -5.16 6.35
C SER A 181 -8.01 -5.18 7.68
N GLY A 182 -7.49 -4.02 8.07
CA GLY A 182 -6.78 -3.81 9.33
C GLY A 182 -7.63 -3.08 10.35
N THR A 183 -7.54 -3.50 11.62
CA THR A 183 -8.19 -2.84 12.75
C THR A 183 -7.23 -2.65 13.91
N VAL A 184 -7.27 -1.51 14.59
CA VAL A 184 -6.57 -1.24 15.87
C VAL A 184 -7.59 -0.77 16.90
N GLY A 185 -7.59 -1.38 18.08
CA GLY A 185 -8.59 -1.08 19.12
C GLY A 185 -10.05 -1.27 18.66
N GLY A 186 -10.30 -2.09 17.65
CA GLY A 186 -11.63 -2.28 17.03
C GLY A 186 -12.00 -1.25 15.96
N HIS A 187 -11.18 -0.22 15.73
CA HIS A 187 -11.37 0.78 14.68
C HIS A 187 -10.67 0.33 13.39
N ALA A 188 -11.33 0.51 12.24
CA ALA A 188 -10.72 0.23 10.95
C ALA A 188 -9.62 1.26 10.64
N VAL A 189 -8.43 0.77 10.26
CA VAL A 189 -7.24 1.63 10.05
C VAL A 189 -6.58 1.46 8.68
N CYS A 190 -6.77 0.32 8.02
CA CYS A 190 -6.25 0.16 6.67
C CYS A 190 -7.04 -0.86 5.85
N ARG A 191 -6.92 -0.75 4.53
CA ARG A 191 -7.30 -1.77 3.57
C ARG A 191 -6.18 -2.00 2.58
N PHE A 192 -5.78 -3.26 2.41
CA PHE A 192 -4.82 -3.67 1.40
C PHE A 192 -5.55 -4.43 0.30
N SER A 193 -5.39 -4.01 -0.95
CA SER A 193 -6.04 -4.65 -2.10
C SER A 193 -5.00 -5.11 -3.11
N GLN A 194 -5.08 -6.38 -3.46
CA GLN A 194 -4.18 -7.03 -4.42
C GLN A 194 -4.96 -7.45 -5.65
N ASN A 195 -4.59 -6.84 -6.77
CA ASN A 195 -5.06 -7.24 -8.09
C ASN A 195 -3.99 -8.12 -8.73
N PHE A 196 -4.33 -9.37 -9.00
CA PHE A 196 -3.38 -10.32 -9.55
C PHE A 196 -3.22 -10.09 -11.07
N ASN A 197 -1.99 -9.75 -11.49
CA ASN A 197 -1.53 -9.89 -12.86
C ASN A 197 -0.38 -10.93 -12.83
N PRO A 198 -0.40 -11.96 -13.69
CA PRO A 198 0.58 -13.05 -13.67
C PRO A 198 2.04 -12.61 -13.84
N PHE A 199 2.29 -11.38 -14.29
CA PHE A 199 3.63 -10.84 -14.49
C PHE A 199 4.06 -9.81 -13.43
N VAL A 200 3.11 -9.14 -12.77
CA VAL A 200 3.40 -8.08 -11.78
C VAL A 200 2.37 -8.12 -10.66
N SER A 201 2.81 -8.47 -9.45
CA SER A 201 1.99 -8.33 -8.25
C SER A 201 1.98 -6.88 -7.78
N LYS A 202 0.79 -6.35 -7.53
CA LYS A 202 0.54 -4.99 -7.03
C LYS A 202 -0.32 -5.07 -5.78
N ILE A 203 0.08 -4.37 -4.74
CA ILE A 203 -0.69 -4.22 -3.49
C ILE A 203 -0.93 -2.73 -3.30
N GLN A 204 -2.20 -2.32 -3.31
CA GLN A 204 -2.63 -0.98 -2.93
C GLN A 204 -2.80 -0.93 -1.41
N LEU A 205 -2.22 0.07 -0.77
CA LEU A 205 -2.34 0.31 0.66
C LEU A 205 -3.15 1.59 0.83
N ASP A 206 -4.30 1.48 1.48
CA ASP A 206 -5.20 2.59 1.80
C ASP A 206 -5.34 2.71 3.31
N TYR A 207 -4.94 3.85 3.86
CA TYR A 207 -5.01 4.21 5.27
C TYR A 207 -6.01 5.35 5.54
N SER A 208 -6.83 5.74 4.56
CA SER A 208 -7.75 6.88 4.66
C SER A 208 -8.77 6.77 5.80
N MET A 209 -9.06 5.53 6.24
CA MET A 209 -9.95 5.26 7.37
C MET A 209 -9.33 5.55 8.75
N ASP A 210 -8.01 5.62 8.85
CA ASP A 210 -7.30 5.87 10.11
C ASP A 210 -7.20 7.37 10.44
N SER A 211 -8.37 7.98 10.66
CA SER A 211 -8.52 9.40 10.99
C SER A 211 -7.89 9.83 12.32
N GLN A 212 -7.55 8.86 13.18
CA GLN A 212 -7.00 9.07 14.51
C GLN A 212 -5.50 8.72 14.61
N ASP A 213 -4.87 8.35 13.48
CA ASP A 213 -3.46 7.94 13.41
C ASP A 213 -3.12 6.81 14.41
N LEU A 214 -4.03 5.84 14.53
CA LEU A 214 -3.92 4.71 15.46
C LEU A 214 -2.87 3.69 15.01
N LEU A 215 -2.61 3.60 13.70
CA LEU A 215 -1.66 2.65 13.15
C LEU A 215 -0.40 3.36 12.67
N ASP A 216 0.73 3.09 13.33
CA ASP A 216 2.05 3.49 12.81
C ASP A 216 2.24 2.92 11.39
N ARG A 217 2.39 3.84 10.42
CA ARG A 217 2.46 3.50 8.99
C ARG A 217 3.65 2.62 8.65
N ARG A 218 4.71 2.63 9.47
CA ARG A 218 5.84 1.70 9.33
C ARG A 218 5.38 0.25 9.52
N LEU A 219 4.50 -0.02 10.49
CA LEU A 219 3.93 -1.35 10.71
C LEU A 219 3.03 -1.77 9.55
N GLY A 220 2.18 -0.86 9.05
CA GLY A 220 1.32 -1.14 7.90
C GLY A 220 2.11 -1.47 6.63
N ILE A 221 3.14 -0.66 6.31
CA ILE A 221 3.99 -0.91 5.14
C ILE A 221 4.79 -2.20 5.32
N ALA A 222 5.33 -2.47 6.51
CA ALA A 222 6.02 -3.73 6.79
C ALA A 222 5.10 -4.94 6.60
N ALA A 223 3.84 -4.87 7.05
CA ALA A 223 2.86 -5.92 6.86
C ALA A 223 2.58 -6.19 5.37
N ALA A 224 2.38 -5.13 4.58
CA ALA A 224 2.14 -5.29 3.15
C ALA A 224 3.36 -5.85 2.39
N VAL A 225 4.59 -5.47 2.78
CA VAL A 225 5.82 -6.07 2.22
C VAL A 225 5.91 -7.56 2.58
N LEU A 226 5.59 -7.93 3.83
CA LEU A 226 5.58 -9.33 4.27
C LEU A 226 4.53 -10.16 3.52
N LEU A 227 3.32 -9.63 3.32
CA LEU A 227 2.27 -10.27 2.51
C LEU A 227 2.80 -10.62 1.11
N GLY A 228 3.36 -9.63 0.40
CA GLY A 228 3.91 -9.84 -0.94
C GLY A 228 5.14 -10.76 -0.98
N ALA A 229 5.95 -10.81 0.08
CA ALA A 229 7.11 -11.68 0.21
C ALA A 229 6.73 -13.15 0.44
N ILE A 230 5.72 -13.40 1.28
CA ILE A 230 5.29 -14.75 1.68
C ILE A 230 4.46 -15.42 0.60
N GLU A 231 3.52 -14.72 -0.03
CA GLU A 231 2.74 -15.26 -1.16
C GLU A 231 3.64 -15.68 -2.32
N GLY A 232 4.73 -14.95 -2.52
CA GLY A 232 5.73 -15.24 -3.54
C GLY A 232 6.44 -16.57 -3.44
N ARG A 233 6.34 -17.27 -2.31
CA ARG A 233 6.94 -18.59 -2.09
C ARG A 233 5.93 -19.73 -2.24
N GLN A 234 4.64 -19.43 -2.34
CA GLN A 234 3.57 -20.44 -2.37
C GLN A 234 3.21 -20.90 -3.79
N ASN A 235 3.74 -20.23 -4.83
CA ASN A 235 3.58 -20.57 -6.24
C ASN A 235 4.87 -21.12 -6.85
#